data_AF-B1H343-F1
#
_entry.id   AF-B1H343-F1
#
_cell.length_a   1.000
_cell.length_b   1.000
_cell.length_c   1.000
_cell.angle_alpha   90.00
_cell.angle_beta   90.00
_cell.angle_gamma   90.00
#
_symmetry.space_group_name_H-M   'P 1'
#
loop_
_entity.id
_entity.type
_entity.pdbx_description
1 polymer ?
#
loop_
_entity_poly.entity_id
_entity_poly.type
_entity_poly.pdbx_seq_one_letter_code
_entity_poly.pdbx_strand_id
1 'polypeptide(L)'
;MAPLLEHENQVFLDLFHEDGLVITARGLGIDRILQNFLKLYCDPGNLVLVLNTNTAEEEYLIDQLRSEGVTHLPRIITNEVATGERYDVYTQGGVLFVTSRILVVDFLTDRIPANLITGILVYKAHKIIESCQEAFILRLYRQKNKQGFIKAFTDNPVAFHTGFCQVERVMRNLFVKKLYLWPRFHVSVNSFLDKHKPEVVELHVSMTPAMLAIQSSILDIMNACLKELKRYNPALEVEDLSLENAIGKAFDKTIRHYLDPLWHQLGAKTKSLVQDLKILRTLLQYLSQYDCVTFLNLLESMKASEKAFGQNSGWLFLDSSTSMFVHARARVYHVPDSKAIKKSKQSDSNEKQDGKKELVLENNPKWEALSEVLKEIEQENKNSEALGGPGRVLICASDDRTCAQLREYIAVGAEALLERLYNKTFGKDEKASEVWMKRRKAITAKGSNKSMKTSLPKKKKK
;
A
#
# COMPACT_ATOMS: atom_id res chain seq x y z
N MET A 1 -24.46 13.70 -14.52
CA MET A 1 -23.90 13.58 -13.15
C MET A 1 -24.78 14.35 -12.16
N ALA A 2 -24.69 14.06 -10.87
CA ALA A 2 -25.47 14.72 -9.82
C ALA A 2 -25.03 16.19 -9.60
N PRO A 3 -25.97 17.10 -9.31
CA PRO A 3 -25.66 18.50 -8.99
C PRO A 3 -24.66 18.61 -7.85
N LEU A 4 -23.88 19.70 -7.86
CA LEU A 4 -23.02 20.06 -6.75
C LEU A 4 -23.83 20.15 -5.46
N LEU A 5 -23.24 19.63 -4.39
CA LEU A 5 -23.83 19.68 -3.06
C LEU A 5 -23.76 21.10 -2.51
N GLU A 6 -24.61 21.42 -1.54
CA GLU A 6 -24.68 22.77 -0.93
C GLU A 6 -23.31 23.26 -0.43
N HIS A 7 -22.53 22.37 0.23
CA HIS A 7 -21.20 22.71 0.71
C HIS A 7 -20.17 22.86 -0.43
N GLU A 8 -20.26 22.05 -1.48
CA GLU A 8 -19.38 22.16 -2.66
C GLU A 8 -19.63 23.48 -3.41
N ASN A 9 -20.90 23.91 -3.49
CA ASN A 9 -21.29 25.20 -4.08
C ASN A 9 -20.69 26.39 -3.32
N GLN A 10 -20.71 26.36 -1.97
CA GLN A 10 -20.07 27.39 -1.16
C GLN A 10 -18.57 27.47 -1.43
N VAL A 11 -17.88 26.33 -1.42
CA VAL A 11 -16.44 26.26 -1.73
C VAL A 11 -16.16 26.83 -3.12
N PHE A 12 -16.99 26.48 -4.10
CA PHE A 12 -16.85 26.94 -5.48
C PHE A 12 -17.02 28.47 -5.59
N LEU A 13 -18.03 29.04 -4.93
CA LEU A 13 -18.28 30.49 -4.93
C LEU A 13 -17.14 31.26 -4.26
N ASP A 14 -16.68 30.82 -3.10
CA ASP A 14 -15.56 31.44 -2.38
C ASP A 14 -14.29 31.45 -3.23
N LEU A 15 -14.02 30.34 -3.92
CA LEU A 15 -12.88 30.26 -4.84
C LEU A 15 -13.08 31.04 -6.12
N PHE A 16 -14.31 31.21 -6.60
CA PHE A 16 -14.55 31.96 -7.82
C PHE A 16 -14.20 33.44 -7.60
N HIS A 17 -14.54 34.00 -6.43
CA HIS A 17 -14.27 35.39 -6.09
C HIS A 17 -12.81 35.68 -5.73
N GLU A 18 -12.18 34.86 -4.88
CA GLU A 18 -10.82 35.09 -4.41
C GLU A 18 -9.92 33.87 -4.62
N ASP A 19 -8.68 34.12 -5.04
CA ASP A 19 -7.66 33.10 -5.20
C ASP A 19 -7.15 32.58 -3.85
N GLY A 20 -7.08 31.25 -3.73
CA GLY A 20 -6.68 30.62 -2.49
C GLY A 20 -6.28 29.16 -2.62
N LEU A 21 -5.75 28.66 -1.51
CA LEU A 21 -5.51 27.23 -1.29
C LEU A 21 -6.71 26.63 -0.56
N VAL A 22 -7.37 25.64 -1.16
CA VAL A 22 -8.42 24.85 -0.53
C VAL A 22 -7.83 23.59 0.06
N ILE A 23 -7.97 23.43 1.38
CA ILE A 23 -7.67 22.19 2.08
C ILE A 23 -8.98 21.56 2.51
N THR A 24 -9.36 20.49 1.81
CA THR A 24 -10.53 19.67 2.16
C THR A 24 -10.11 18.46 2.98
N ALA A 25 -11.04 17.93 3.76
CA ALA A 25 -10.88 16.60 4.35
C ALA A 25 -10.89 15.52 3.26
N ARG A 26 -10.15 14.42 3.50
CA ARG A 26 -10.07 13.29 2.56
C ARG A 26 -11.46 12.78 2.16
N GLY A 27 -11.69 12.66 0.86
CA GLY A 27 -12.93 12.12 0.30
C GLY A 27 -14.11 13.10 0.26
N LEU A 28 -13.92 14.39 0.54
CA LEU A 28 -14.99 15.41 0.43
C LEU A 28 -15.18 15.93 -1.01
N GLY A 29 -14.95 15.09 -2.03
CA GLY A 29 -15.33 15.40 -3.41
C GLY A 29 -14.55 16.52 -4.11
N ILE A 30 -13.26 16.71 -3.81
CA ILE A 30 -12.44 17.77 -4.45
C ILE A 30 -12.41 17.68 -5.99
N ASP A 31 -12.52 16.45 -6.52
CA ASP A 31 -12.54 16.18 -7.95
C ASP A 31 -13.77 16.79 -8.62
N ARG A 32 -14.92 16.81 -7.93
CA ARG A 32 -16.16 17.41 -8.43
C ARG A 32 -16.05 18.93 -8.49
N ILE A 33 -15.38 19.53 -7.51
CA ILE A 33 -15.11 20.98 -7.50
C ILE A 33 -14.19 21.33 -8.67
N LEU A 34 -13.12 20.55 -8.87
CA LEU A 34 -12.20 20.74 -9.99
C LEU A 34 -12.94 20.61 -11.33
N GLN A 35 -13.75 19.57 -11.52
CA GLN A 35 -14.55 19.36 -12.74
C GLN A 35 -15.41 20.58 -13.10
N ASN A 36 -16.05 21.21 -12.11
CA ASN A 36 -16.86 22.41 -12.37
C ASN A 36 -16.01 23.63 -12.77
N PHE A 37 -14.80 23.78 -12.22
CA PHE A 37 -13.85 24.78 -12.72
C PHE A 37 -13.39 24.48 -14.14
N LEU A 38 -13.10 23.22 -14.47
CA LEU A 38 -12.72 22.83 -15.84
C LEU A 38 -13.85 23.10 -16.83
N LYS A 39 -15.10 22.88 -16.42
CA LYS A 39 -16.30 23.18 -17.21
C LYS A 39 -16.47 24.67 -17.45
N LEU A 40 -16.31 25.49 -16.41
CA LEU A 40 -16.43 26.95 -16.50
C LEU A 40 -15.38 27.55 -17.43
N TYR A 41 -14.16 27.01 -17.41
CA TYR A 41 -13.03 27.52 -18.21
C TYR A 41 -12.81 26.74 -19.51
N CYS A 42 -13.73 25.86 -19.92
CA CYS A 42 -13.61 25.08 -21.16
C CYS A 42 -13.80 25.89 -22.44
N ASP A 43 -14.10 27.18 -22.34
CA ASP A 43 -14.29 28.04 -23.50
C ASP A 43 -12.95 28.31 -24.24
N PRO A 44 -12.95 28.35 -25.58
CA PRO A 44 -11.74 28.58 -26.37
C PRO A 44 -11.12 29.98 -26.15
N GLY A 45 -11.88 30.93 -25.60
CA GLY A 45 -11.39 32.26 -25.24
C GLY A 45 -10.55 32.30 -23.96
N ASN A 46 -10.53 31.21 -23.17
CA ASN A 46 -9.75 31.11 -21.94
C ASN A 46 -8.60 30.14 -22.14
N LEU A 47 -7.42 30.45 -21.58
CA LEU A 47 -6.31 29.51 -21.52
C LEU A 47 -6.03 29.18 -20.06
N VAL A 48 -6.39 27.96 -19.65
CA VAL A 48 -6.19 27.49 -18.28
C VAL A 48 -5.33 26.24 -18.27
N LEU A 49 -4.28 26.28 -17.45
CA LEU A 49 -3.35 25.16 -17.30
C LEU A 49 -3.65 24.41 -16.02
N VAL A 50 -3.71 23.08 -16.11
CA VAL A 50 -3.87 22.20 -14.95
C VAL A 50 -2.53 21.52 -14.64
N LEU A 51 -2.08 21.64 -13.40
CA LEU A 51 -0.80 21.10 -12.94
C LEU A 51 -0.97 19.94 -11.97
N ASN A 52 0.03 19.03 -11.98
CA ASN A 52 0.20 17.95 -11.00
C ASN A 52 -0.94 16.93 -10.96
N THR A 53 -1.48 16.62 -12.14
CA THR A 53 -2.43 15.54 -12.41
C THR A 53 -1.73 14.25 -12.84
N ASN A 54 -2.42 13.11 -12.67
CA ASN A 54 -1.98 11.82 -13.20
C ASN A 54 -2.75 11.50 -14.49
N THR A 55 -2.17 10.70 -15.40
CA THR A 55 -2.83 10.32 -16.67
C THR A 55 -4.19 9.66 -16.48
N ALA A 56 -4.32 8.73 -15.52
CA ALA A 56 -5.60 8.09 -15.22
C ALA A 56 -6.65 9.07 -14.66
N GLU A 57 -6.22 10.11 -13.96
CA GLU A 57 -7.12 11.16 -13.46
C GLU A 57 -7.57 12.08 -14.60
N GLU A 58 -6.65 12.42 -15.51
CA GLU A 58 -6.94 13.21 -16.70
C GLU A 58 -7.97 12.50 -17.59
N GLU A 59 -7.77 11.21 -17.86
CA GLU A 59 -8.74 10.38 -18.62
C GLU A 59 -10.11 10.36 -17.95
N TYR A 60 -10.16 10.12 -16.63
CA TYR A 60 -11.41 10.14 -15.87
C TYR A 60 -12.12 11.49 -15.94
N LEU A 61 -11.39 12.60 -15.79
CA LEU A 61 -11.96 13.95 -15.88
C LEU A 61 -12.49 14.25 -17.29
N ILE A 62 -11.76 13.83 -18.32
CA ILE A 62 -12.17 14.01 -19.73
C ILE A 62 -13.41 13.17 -20.05
N ASP A 63 -13.48 11.93 -19.60
CA ASP A 63 -14.64 11.06 -19.84
C ASP A 63 -15.90 11.58 -19.12
N GLN A 64 -15.75 12.13 -17.91
CA GLN A 64 -16.86 12.79 -17.22
C GLN A 64 -17.34 14.03 -18.00
N LEU A 65 -16.43 14.91 -18.44
CA LEU A 65 -16.80 16.08 -19.25
C LEU A 65 -17.40 15.69 -20.61
N ARG A 66 -16.94 14.60 -21.22
CA ARG A 66 -17.50 14.04 -22.45
C ARG A 66 -18.93 13.54 -22.23
N SER A 67 -19.20 12.88 -21.11
CA SER A 67 -20.56 12.43 -20.76
C SER A 67 -21.54 13.59 -20.58
N GLU A 68 -21.03 14.78 -20.23
CA GLU A 68 -21.82 16.00 -20.08
C GLU A 68 -22.04 16.77 -21.40
N GLY A 69 -21.38 16.36 -22.50
CA GLY A 69 -21.56 16.97 -23.81
C GLY A 69 -20.88 18.33 -23.98
N VAL A 70 -19.79 18.60 -23.26
CA VAL A 70 -19.01 19.85 -23.42
C VAL A 70 -18.41 19.92 -24.83
N THR A 71 -18.55 21.07 -25.49
CA THR A 71 -18.21 21.27 -26.90
C THR A 71 -16.71 21.21 -27.18
N HIS A 72 -15.89 21.78 -26.30
CA HIS A 72 -14.43 21.72 -26.38
C HIS A 72 -13.87 20.93 -25.21
N LEU A 73 -13.27 19.77 -25.50
CA LEU A 73 -12.69 18.91 -24.48
C LEU A 73 -11.29 19.38 -24.09
N PRO A 74 -10.89 19.22 -22.83
CA PRO A 74 -9.52 19.46 -22.42
C PRO A 74 -8.54 18.58 -23.20
N ARG A 75 -7.37 19.13 -23.54
CA ARG A 75 -6.31 18.37 -24.25
C ARG A 75 -5.16 18.03 -23.31
N ILE A 76 -4.61 16.83 -23.47
CA ILE A 76 -3.43 16.37 -22.76
C ILE A 76 -2.20 16.64 -23.62
N ILE A 77 -1.23 17.37 -23.09
CA ILE A 77 0.04 17.65 -23.76
C ILE A 77 1.09 16.66 -23.24
N THR A 78 1.42 15.70 -24.11
CA THR A 78 2.50 14.74 -23.88
C THR A 78 3.79 15.19 -24.56
N ASN A 79 4.90 14.51 -24.25
CA ASN A 79 6.19 14.74 -24.91
C ASN A 79 6.17 14.41 -26.42
N GLU A 80 5.14 13.73 -26.90
CA GLU A 80 5.04 13.25 -28.29
C GLU A 80 4.55 14.34 -29.25
N VAL A 81 3.89 15.38 -28.73
CA VAL A 81 3.44 16.53 -29.55
C VAL A 81 4.66 17.33 -29.99
N ALA A 82 4.77 17.57 -31.30
CA ALA A 82 5.88 18.30 -31.89
C ALA A 82 5.93 19.74 -31.37
N THR A 83 7.14 20.29 -31.22
CA THR A 83 7.33 21.59 -30.57
C THR A 83 6.72 22.78 -31.34
N GLY A 84 6.46 22.63 -32.64
CA GLY A 84 5.74 23.60 -33.46
C GLY A 84 4.23 23.59 -33.19
N GLU A 85 3.63 22.39 -33.17
CA GLU A 85 2.20 22.19 -32.93
C GLU A 85 1.76 22.64 -31.52
N ARG A 86 2.65 22.57 -30.53
CA ARG A 86 2.36 23.04 -29.17
C ARG A 86 1.98 24.52 -29.13
N TYR A 87 2.61 25.36 -29.95
CA TYR A 87 2.27 26.79 -30.03
C TYR A 87 0.83 26.99 -30.50
N ASP A 88 0.43 26.23 -31.52
CA ASP A 88 -0.92 26.28 -32.07
C ASP A 88 -1.94 25.78 -31.05
N VAL A 89 -1.62 24.73 -30.29
CA VAL A 89 -2.49 24.22 -29.22
C VAL A 89 -2.67 25.26 -28.10
N TYR A 90 -1.60 25.94 -27.67
CA TYR A 90 -1.73 27.00 -26.68
C TYR A 90 -2.53 28.19 -27.20
N THR A 91 -2.44 28.50 -28.49
CA THR A 91 -3.14 29.62 -29.14
C THR A 91 -4.61 29.31 -29.41
N GLN A 92 -4.96 28.03 -29.66
CA GLN A 92 -6.35 27.57 -29.75
C GLN A 92 -7.13 27.73 -28.45
N GLY A 93 -6.42 27.83 -27.31
CA GLY A 93 -7.02 28.03 -26.00
C GLY A 93 -7.74 26.78 -25.47
N GLY A 94 -8.53 27.00 -24.42
CA GLY A 94 -9.18 25.99 -23.61
C GLY A 94 -8.35 25.54 -22.40
N VAL A 95 -8.78 24.41 -21.84
CA VAL A 95 -8.14 23.77 -20.70
C VAL A 95 -7.09 22.77 -21.18
N LEU A 96 -5.87 22.88 -20.65
CA LEU A 96 -4.76 22.01 -21.04
C LEU A 96 -4.17 21.31 -19.80
N PHE A 97 -4.04 19.99 -19.90
CA PHE A 97 -3.27 19.20 -18.96
C PHE A 97 -1.83 19.13 -19.45
N VAL A 98 -0.89 19.64 -18.66
CA VAL A 98 0.52 19.75 -19.07
C VAL A 98 1.41 19.21 -17.97
N THR A 99 2.38 18.38 -18.35
CA THR A 99 3.40 17.93 -17.40
C THR A 99 4.37 19.07 -17.06
N SER A 100 4.81 19.13 -15.81
CA SER A 100 5.67 20.21 -15.30
C SER A 100 6.97 20.35 -16.09
N ARG A 101 7.57 19.24 -16.55
CA ARG A 101 8.82 19.30 -17.33
C ARG A 101 8.66 20.04 -18.66
N ILE A 102 7.59 19.74 -19.39
CA ILE A 102 7.31 20.40 -20.68
C ILE A 102 7.04 21.88 -20.43
N LEU A 103 6.20 22.18 -19.44
CA LEU A 103 5.77 23.54 -19.17
C LEU A 103 6.93 24.45 -18.75
N VAL A 104 7.90 23.94 -17.98
CA VAL A 104 9.12 24.70 -17.64
C VAL A 104 9.90 25.09 -18.91
N VAL A 105 10.11 24.15 -19.83
CA VAL A 105 10.85 24.42 -21.08
C VAL A 105 10.09 25.42 -21.94
N ASP A 106 8.77 25.28 -22.04
CA ASP A 106 7.94 26.18 -22.84
C ASP A 106 7.89 27.61 -22.26
N PHE A 107 7.90 27.77 -20.93
CA PHE A 107 8.02 29.08 -20.28
C PHE A 107 9.41 29.70 -20.42
N LEU A 108 10.49 28.91 -20.38
CA LEU A 108 11.85 29.40 -20.52
C LEU A 108 12.20 29.79 -21.96
N THR A 109 11.62 29.09 -22.94
CA THR A 109 11.81 29.37 -24.37
C THR A 109 10.81 30.36 -24.94
N ASP A 110 9.98 30.97 -24.08
CA ASP A 110 8.96 31.96 -24.47
C ASP A 110 7.98 31.47 -25.55
N ARG A 111 7.73 30.16 -25.61
CA ARG A 111 6.79 29.57 -26.58
C ARG A 111 5.34 29.77 -26.16
N ILE A 112 5.03 29.65 -24.87
CA ILE A 112 3.68 29.87 -24.39
C ILE A 112 3.43 31.39 -24.20
N PRO A 113 2.36 31.96 -24.78
CA PRO A 113 2.03 33.36 -24.58
C PRO A 113 1.52 33.57 -23.14
N ALA A 114 2.45 33.85 -22.22
CA ALA A 114 2.17 33.93 -20.78
C ALA A 114 1.10 34.99 -20.43
N ASN A 115 0.98 36.04 -21.24
CA ASN A 115 0.01 37.12 -21.07
C ASN A 115 -1.43 36.67 -21.34
N LEU A 116 -1.63 35.66 -22.18
CA LEU A 116 -2.96 35.14 -22.56
C LEU A 116 -3.48 34.08 -21.58
N ILE A 117 -2.65 33.64 -20.63
CA ILE A 117 -3.04 32.63 -19.65
C ILE A 117 -4.03 33.25 -18.65
N THR A 118 -5.28 32.81 -18.69
CA THR A 118 -6.33 33.25 -17.78
C THR A 118 -6.04 32.82 -16.34
N GLY A 119 -5.49 31.62 -16.14
CA GLY A 119 -5.12 31.14 -14.81
C GLY A 119 -4.51 29.74 -14.79
N ILE A 120 -4.06 29.35 -13.60
CA ILE A 120 -3.47 28.03 -13.33
C ILE A 120 -4.27 27.35 -12.21
N LEU A 121 -4.70 26.12 -12.48
CA LEU A 121 -5.33 25.23 -11.52
C LEU A 121 -4.29 24.22 -11.04
N VAL A 122 -3.99 24.23 -9.75
CA VAL A 122 -2.99 23.33 -9.18
C VAL A 122 -3.66 22.22 -8.38
N TYR A 123 -3.50 20.98 -8.83
CA TYR A 123 -4.01 19.80 -8.13
C TYR A 123 -2.96 19.24 -7.16
N LYS A 124 -3.41 18.52 -6.12
CA LYS A 124 -2.54 17.90 -5.08
C LYS A 124 -1.47 18.87 -4.54
N ALA A 125 -1.91 20.05 -4.09
CA ALA A 125 -1.01 21.13 -3.66
C ALA A 125 -0.02 20.74 -2.54
N HIS A 126 -0.32 19.70 -1.76
CA HIS A 126 0.57 19.16 -0.73
C HIS A 126 1.93 18.64 -1.24
N LYS A 127 2.09 18.41 -2.55
CA LYS A 127 3.37 17.99 -3.14
C LYS A 127 4.30 19.16 -3.49
N ILE A 128 3.82 20.40 -3.40
CA ILE A 128 4.57 21.58 -3.86
C ILE A 128 5.57 22.00 -2.79
N ILE A 129 6.83 21.67 -3.00
CA ILE A 129 7.96 22.10 -2.16
C ILE A 129 8.74 23.18 -2.94
N GLU A 130 9.53 24.01 -2.25
CA GLU A 130 10.34 25.08 -2.86
C GLU A 130 11.28 24.59 -3.97
N SER A 131 11.76 23.35 -3.90
CA SER A 131 12.64 22.72 -4.89
C SER A 131 11.91 22.02 -6.03
N CYS A 132 10.57 21.98 -6.00
CA CYS A 132 9.79 21.31 -7.05
C CYS A 132 9.66 22.16 -8.31
N GLN A 133 9.51 21.49 -9.44
CA GLN A 133 9.31 22.14 -10.75
C GLN A 133 8.06 23.02 -10.78
N GLU A 134 7.01 22.64 -10.05
CA GLU A 134 5.76 23.42 -9.96
C GLU A 134 5.97 24.79 -9.33
N ALA A 135 6.74 24.87 -8.24
CA ALA A 135 7.04 26.15 -7.60
C ALA A 135 7.83 27.07 -8.56
N PHE A 136 8.69 26.49 -9.40
CA PHE A 136 9.42 27.23 -10.43
C PHE A 136 8.49 27.73 -11.55
N ILE A 137 7.56 26.90 -12.03
CA ILE A 137 6.55 27.30 -13.04
C ILE A 137 5.71 28.47 -12.51
N LEU A 138 5.19 28.37 -11.29
CA LEU A 138 4.36 29.42 -10.71
C LEU A 138 5.13 30.73 -10.53
N ARG A 139 6.43 30.65 -10.22
CA ARG A 139 7.31 31.82 -10.16
C ARG A 139 7.52 32.46 -11.54
N LEU A 140 7.77 31.67 -12.59
CA LEU A 140 7.89 32.18 -13.97
C LEU A 140 6.57 32.78 -14.45
N TYR A 141 5.45 32.13 -14.14
CA TYR A 141 4.12 32.61 -14.45
C TYR A 141 3.84 33.97 -13.82
N ARG A 142 4.08 34.14 -12.51
CA ARG A 142 3.87 35.42 -11.81
C ARG A 142 4.81 36.55 -12.24
N GLN A 143 5.98 36.23 -12.78
CA GLN A 143 6.88 37.25 -13.36
C GLN A 143 6.31 37.84 -14.65
N LYS A 144 5.68 37.02 -15.50
CA LYS A 144 5.15 37.44 -16.80
C LYS A 144 3.70 37.93 -16.71
N ASN A 145 2.86 37.27 -15.91
CA ASN A 145 1.44 37.55 -15.80
C ASN A 145 1.01 37.83 -14.36
N LYS A 146 0.45 39.02 -14.13
CA LYS A 146 -0.06 39.46 -12.83
C LYS A 146 -1.58 39.42 -12.72
N GLN A 147 -2.29 39.29 -13.84
CA GLN A 147 -3.76 39.35 -13.90
C GLN A 147 -4.40 37.99 -13.70
N GLY A 148 -3.76 36.93 -14.18
CA GLY A 148 -4.37 35.61 -14.12
C GLY A 148 -4.35 34.98 -12.72
N PHE A 149 -5.32 34.09 -12.51
CA PHE A 149 -5.61 33.52 -11.20
C PHE A 149 -4.77 32.28 -10.89
N ILE A 150 -4.56 32.01 -9.60
CA ILE A 150 -3.98 30.73 -9.14
C ILE A 150 -4.91 30.13 -8.10
N LYS A 151 -5.48 28.96 -8.40
CA LYS A 151 -6.33 28.22 -7.46
C LYS A 151 -5.73 26.85 -7.20
N ALA A 152 -5.58 26.51 -5.92
CA ALA A 152 -4.90 25.30 -5.50
C ALA A 152 -5.81 24.39 -4.69
N PHE A 153 -5.78 23.10 -5.00
CA PHE A 153 -6.66 22.08 -4.43
C PHE A 153 -5.84 20.99 -3.75
N THR A 154 -6.24 20.61 -2.53
CA THR A 154 -5.68 19.45 -1.84
C THR A 154 -6.69 18.78 -0.91
N ASP A 155 -6.63 17.46 -0.89
CA ASP A 155 -7.47 16.54 -0.10
C ASP A 155 -6.69 15.92 1.09
N ASN A 156 -5.38 16.14 1.15
CA ASN A 156 -4.49 15.53 2.13
C ASN A 156 -3.96 16.55 3.16
N PRO A 157 -4.72 16.84 4.23
CA PRO A 157 -4.29 17.78 5.28
C PRO A 157 -3.09 17.27 6.08
N VAL A 158 -2.94 15.94 6.23
CA VAL A 158 -1.86 15.32 7.02
C VAL A 158 -0.47 15.70 6.50
N ALA A 159 -0.33 15.90 5.18
CA ALA A 159 0.94 16.30 4.59
C ALA A 159 1.38 17.74 4.96
N PHE A 160 0.44 18.59 5.39
CA PHE A 160 0.77 19.95 5.86
C PHE A 160 1.19 19.98 7.32
N HIS A 161 0.95 18.89 8.06
CA HIS A 161 1.39 18.76 9.45
C HIS A 161 2.85 18.29 9.55
N THR A 162 3.37 17.61 8.53
CA THR A 162 4.74 17.07 8.55
C THR A 162 5.77 18.18 8.32
N GLY A 163 6.43 18.62 9.40
CA GLY A 163 7.52 19.60 9.38
C GLY A 163 7.11 21.02 9.73
N PHE A 164 8.11 21.88 9.91
CA PHE A 164 7.91 23.25 10.40
C PHE A 164 7.27 24.17 9.35
N CYS A 165 6.15 24.81 9.71
CA CYS A 165 5.44 25.85 8.93
C CYS A 165 5.20 25.53 7.44
N GLN A 166 4.84 24.29 7.10
CA GLN A 166 4.63 23.88 5.70
C GLN A 166 3.51 24.67 5.00
N VAL A 167 2.40 24.96 5.69
CA VAL A 167 1.25 25.67 5.09
C VAL A 167 1.68 27.03 4.53
N GLU A 168 2.35 27.84 5.34
CA GLU A 168 2.81 29.17 4.93
C GLU A 168 3.81 29.08 3.77
N ARG A 169 4.69 28.09 3.81
CA ARG A 169 5.71 27.85 2.79
C ARG A 169 5.08 27.46 1.45
N VAL A 170 4.07 26.59 1.47
CA VAL A 170 3.30 26.20 0.29
C VAL A 170 2.48 27.38 -0.24
N MET A 171 1.81 28.15 0.63
CA MET A 171 1.06 29.34 0.22
C MET A 171 1.96 30.40 -0.44
N ARG A 172 3.17 30.61 0.10
CA ARG A 172 4.17 31.50 -0.48
C ARG A 172 4.63 31.02 -1.87
N ASN A 173 4.86 29.71 -2.03
CA ASN A 173 5.24 29.12 -3.33
C ASN A 173 4.10 29.16 -4.35
N LEU A 174 2.85 29.06 -3.89
CA LEU A 174 1.65 29.19 -4.71
C LEU A 174 1.31 30.64 -5.07
N PHE A 175 1.91 31.64 -4.39
CA PHE A 175 1.56 33.05 -4.51
C PHE A 175 0.08 33.34 -4.22
N VAL A 176 -0.51 32.63 -3.25
CA VAL A 176 -1.90 32.82 -2.79
C VAL A 176 -1.93 33.46 -1.41
N LYS A 177 -2.95 34.30 -1.18
CA LYS A 177 -3.12 35.04 0.08
C LYS A 177 -4.11 34.37 1.03
N LYS A 178 -5.13 33.71 0.48
CA LYS A 178 -6.25 33.14 1.25
C LYS A 178 -6.11 31.63 1.41
N LEU A 179 -6.53 31.15 2.56
CA LEU A 179 -6.57 29.74 2.93
C LEU A 179 -8.02 29.38 3.26
N TYR A 180 -8.56 28.40 2.55
CA TYR A 180 -9.90 27.89 2.76
C TYR A 180 -9.82 26.49 3.38
N LEU A 181 -10.26 26.37 4.63
CA LEU A 181 -10.25 25.12 5.38
C LEU A 181 -11.66 24.53 5.43
N TRP A 182 -11.81 23.33 4.89
CA TRP A 182 -13.09 22.61 4.84
C TRP A 182 -12.98 21.23 5.52
N PRO A 183 -12.97 21.19 6.86
CA PRO A 183 -13.00 19.94 7.62
C PRO A 183 -14.39 19.30 7.61
N ARG A 184 -14.48 18.00 7.93
CA ARG A 184 -15.77 17.27 7.98
C ARG A 184 -16.74 17.80 9.04
N PHE A 185 -16.23 18.37 10.13
CA PHE A 185 -17.03 18.96 11.20
C PHE A 185 -17.48 20.40 10.89
N HIS A 186 -17.17 20.94 9.72
CA HIS A 186 -17.66 22.26 9.31
C HIS A 186 -19.19 22.28 9.27
N VAL A 187 -19.80 23.36 9.72
CA VAL A 187 -21.27 23.45 9.92
C VAL A 187 -22.05 23.10 8.66
N SER A 188 -21.69 23.67 7.50
CA SER A 188 -22.34 23.38 6.21
C SER A 188 -22.15 21.95 5.73
N VAL A 189 -21.02 21.33 6.08
CA VAL A 189 -20.70 19.96 5.66
C VAL A 189 -21.47 18.98 6.54
N ASN A 190 -21.43 19.19 7.85
CA ASN A 190 -22.12 18.34 8.81
C ASN A 190 -23.64 18.39 8.63
N SER A 191 -24.22 19.58 8.44
CA SER A 191 -25.67 19.72 8.21
C SER A 191 -26.14 19.01 6.93
N PHE A 192 -25.28 18.90 5.91
CA PHE A 192 -25.60 18.17 4.69
C PHE A 192 -25.43 16.65 4.88
N LEU A 193 -24.30 16.21 5.44
CA LEU A 193 -24.00 14.79 5.68
C LEU A 193 -24.95 14.16 6.71
N ASP A 194 -25.49 14.97 7.63
CA ASP A 194 -26.45 14.50 8.63
C ASP A 194 -27.81 14.16 8.04
N LYS A 195 -28.19 14.70 6.87
CA LYS A 195 -29.49 14.46 6.23
C LYS A 195 -29.65 13.01 5.76
N HIS A 196 -28.59 12.41 5.21
CA HIS A 196 -28.63 11.06 4.63
C HIS A 196 -27.38 10.28 5.03
N LYS A 197 -27.41 9.70 6.25
CA LYS A 197 -26.32 8.86 6.74
C LYS A 197 -26.49 7.42 6.28
N PRO A 198 -25.42 6.77 5.78
CA PRO A 198 -25.44 5.32 5.64
C PRO A 198 -25.43 4.68 7.04
N GLU A 199 -26.22 3.62 7.23
CA GLU A 199 -26.17 2.80 8.43
C GLU A 199 -24.88 1.96 8.40
N VAL A 200 -24.11 2.02 9.50
CA VAL A 200 -22.85 1.29 9.64
C VAL A 200 -23.03 0.25 10.73
N VAL A 201 -22.84 -1.02 10.38
CA VAL A 201 -22.81 -2.14 11.32
C VAL A 201 -21.34 -2.49 11.59
N GLU A 202 -20.88 -2.22 12.81
CA GLU A 202 -19.51 -2.54 13.23
C GLU A 202 -19.44 -3.96 13.80
N LEU A 203 -18.66 -4.83 13.14
CA LEU A 203 -18.45 -6.22 13.57
C LEU A 203 -17.05 -6.37 14.18
N HIS A 204 -16.98 -6.70 15.46
CA HIS A 204 -15.73 -6.93 16.17
C HIS A 204 -15.27 -8.38 16.01
N VAL A 205 -14.29 -8.59 15.12
CA VAL A 205 -13.66 -9.90 14.91
C VAL A 205 -12.35 -9.97 15.69
N SER A 206 -12.31 -10.80 16.73
CA SER A 206 -11.09 -11.03 17.53
C SER A 206 -10.06 -11.87 16.76
N MET A 207 -8.78 -11.52 16.91
CA MET A 207 -7.68 -12.34 16.41
C MET A 207 -7.51 -13.61 17.26
N THR A 208 -7.02 -14.67 16.65
CA THR A 208 -6.75 -15.92 17.35
C THR A 208 -5.56 -15.77 18.31
N PRO A 209 -5.47 -16.59 19.38
CA PRO A 209 -4.36 -16.49 20.34
C PRO A 209 -2.97 -16.64 19.70
N ALA A 210 -2.84 -17.50 18.68
CA ALA A 210 -1.58 -17.67 17.94
C ALA A 210 -1.23 -16.41 17.13
N MET A 211 -2.21 -15.76 16.52
CA MET A 211 -2.01 -14.51 15.78
C MET A 211 -1.64 -13.35 16.72
N LEU A 212 -2.24 -13.27 17.90
CA LEU A 212 -1.89 -12.29 18.93
C LEU A 212 -0.45 -12.46 19.42
N ALA A 213 -0.01 -13.71 19.66
CA ALA A 213 1.36 -14.00 20.05
C ALA A 213 2.38 -13.58 18.96
N ILE A 214 2.06 -13.84 17.69
CA ILE A 214 2.87 -13.37 16.54
C ILE A 214 2.89 -11.84 16.48
N GLN A 215 1.75 -11.18 16.63
CA GLN A 215 1.67 -9.72 16.61
C GLN A 215 2.52 -9.10 17.72
N SER A 216 2.41 -9.60 18.95
CA SER A 216 3.22 -9.13 20.09
C SER A 216 4.71 -9.30 19.79
N SER A 217 5.10 -10.46 19.27
CA SER A 217 6.49 -10.73 18.88
C SER A 217 7.01 -9.75 17.84
N ILE A 218 6.22 -9.44 16.80
CA ILE A 218 6.61 -8.46 15.77
C ILE A 218 6.73 -7.06 16.35
N LEU A 219 5.80 -6.64 17.21
CA LEU A 219 5.83 -5.32 17.85
C LEU A 219 7.04 -5.17 18.79
N ASP A 220 7.38 -6.21 19.53
CA ASP A 220 8.56 -6.23 20.39
C ASP A 220 9.85 -6.09 19.57
N ILE A 221 9.94 -6.81 18.45
CA ILE A 221 11.07 -6.71 17.52
C ILE A 221 11.14 -5.30 16.90
N MET A 222 10.01 -4.74 16.44
CA MET A 222 9.96 -3.39 15.91
C MET A 222 10.42 -2.35 16.95
N ASN A 223 9.99 -2.50 18.20
CA ASN A 223 10.39 -1.61 19.29
C ASN A 223 11.90 -1.72 19.59
N ALA A 224 12.46 -2.93 19.56
CA ALA A 224 13.90 -3.14 19.70
C ALA A 224 14.68 -2.47 18.55
N CYS A 225 14.28 -2.69 17.30
CA CYS A 225 14.89 -2.05 16.13
C CYS A 225 14.79 -0.52 16.17
N LEU A 226 13.65 0.02 16.64
CA LEU A 226 13.45 1.46 16.76
C LEU A 226 14.34 2.07 17.86
N LYS A 227 14.51 1.38 18.99
CA LYS A 227 15.45 1.78 20.05
C LYS A 227 16.89 1.77 19.56
N GLU A 228 17.29 0.77 18.78
CA GLU A 228 18.62 0.74 18.14
C GLU A 228 18.79 1.91 17.17
N LEU A 229 17.79 2.16 16.31
CA LEU A 229 17.83 3.28 15.36
C LEU A 229 17.99 4.63 16.07
N LYS A 230 17.24 4.83 17.16
CA LYS A 230 17.31 6.04 18.00
C LYS A 230 18.69 6.21 18.66
N ARG A 231 19.31 5.11 19.08
CA ARG A 231 20.65 5.14 19.69
C ARG A 231 21.73 5.59 18.72
N TYR A 232 21.65 5.17 17.46
CA TYR A 232 22.65 5.52 16.45
C TYR A 232 22.44 6.92 15.85
N ASN A 233 21.21 7.43 15.85
CA ASN A 233 20.87 8.73 15.26
C ASN A 233 20.17 9.64 16.29
N PRO A 234 20.91 10.28 17.20
CA PRO A 234 20.34 11.19 18.19
C PRO A 234 19.78 12.49 17.57
N ALA A 235 20.14 12.79 16.33
CA ALA A 235 19.64 13.94 15.57
C ALA A 235 18.20 13.76 15.05
N LEU A 236 17.65 12.54 15.07
CA LEU A 236 16.25 12.33 14.74
C LEU A 236 15.39 12.70 15.95
N GLU A 237 14.45 13.63 15.76
CA GLU A 237 13.54 14.08 16.81
C GLU A 237 12.74 12.91 17.40
N VAL A 238 12.69 12.89 18.74
CA VAL A 238 12.18 11.76 19.53
C VAL A 238 10.68 11.54 19.37
N GLU A 239 9.93 12.59 18.99
CA GLU A 239 8.46 12.59 18.97
C GLU A 239 7.88 11.84 17.76
N ASP A 240 8.56 11.89 16.61
CA ASP A 240 8.13 11.19 15.39
C ASP A 240 8.45 9.69 15.40
N LEU A 241 9.41 9.27 16.24
CA LEU A 241 9.92 7.89 16.36
C LEU A 241 9.20 7.12 17.49
N SER A 242 7.87 7.17 17.52
CA SER A 242 7.06 6.33 18.40
C SER A 242 6.70 4.99 17.72
N LEU A 243 6.40 3.96 18.51
CA LEU A 243 5.90 2.68 18.00
C LEU A 243 4.57 2.86 17.24
N GLU A 244 3.71 3.77 17.71
CA GLU A 244 2.42 4.09 17.11
C GLU A 244 2.58 4.67 15.71
N ASN A 245 3.51 5.62 15.56
CA ASN A 245 3.84 6.20 14.26
C ASN A 245 4.45 5.14 13.33
N ALA A 246 5.29 4.25 13.85
CA ALA A 246 5.98 3.20 13.07
C ALA A 246 5.01 2.21 12.40
N ILE A 247 3.84 1.96 12.98
CA ILE A 247 2.79 1.12 12.39
C ILE A 247 2.13 1.83 11.18
N GLY A 248 2.08 3.16 11.21
CA GLY A 248 1.43 3.97 10.18
C GLY A 248 2.11 3.90 8.81
N LYS A 249 1.31 3.97 7.74
CA LYS A 249 1.82 4.03 6.34
C LYS A 249 2.66 5.28 6.06
N ALA A 250 2.47 6.35 6.84
CA ALA A 250 3.20 7.62 6.68
C ALA A 250 4.65 7.55 7.18
N PHE A 251 4.99 6.58 8.03
CA PHE A 251 6.30 6.47 8.67
C PHE A 251 7.47 6.33 7.71
N ASP A 252 7.30 5.58 6.61
CA ASP A 252 8.36 5.48 5.60
C ASP A 252 8.66 6.82 4.95
N LYS A 253 7.63 7.67 4.77
CA LYS A 253 7.79 8.97 4.16
C LYS A 253 8.49 9.94 5.11
N THR A 254 8.15 9.90 6.41
CA THR A 254 8.82 10.71 7.43
C THR A 254 10.28 10.29 7.58
N ILE A 255 10.55 8.98 7.71
CA ILE A 255 11.94 8.47 7.76
C ILE A 255 12.74 8.88 6.53
N ARG A 256 12.19 8.74 5.32
CA ARG A 256 12.89 9.18 4.10
C ARG A 256 13.12 10.68 4.12
N HIS A 257 12.15 11.48 4.52
CA HIS A 257 12.31 12.93 4.56
C HIS A 257 13.49 13.36 5.44
N TYR A 258 13.67 12.74 6.60
CA TYR A 258 14.77 13.05 7.51
C TYR A 258 16.11 12.43 7.10
N LEU A 259 16.10 11.19 6.60
CA LEU A 259 17.33 10.44 6.33
C LEU A 259 17.90 10.64 4.93
N ASP A 260 17.11 11.02 3.93
CA ASP A 260 17.58 11.18 2.54
C ASP A 260 18.68 12.24 2.40
N PRO A 261 18.60 13.42 3.05
CA PRO A 261 19.68 14.43 3.00
C PRO A 261 21.02 13.94 3.57
N LEU A 262 20.97 13.02 4.54
CA LEU A 262 22.15 12.48 5.23
C LEU A 262 22.48 11.05 4.79
N TRP A 263 21.80 10.52 3.76
CA TRP A 263 21.81 9.09 3.46
C TRP A 263 23.21 8.55 3.17
N HIS A 264 24.05 9.34 2.52
CA HIS A 264 25.43 8.96 2.22
C HIS A 264 26.33 8.91 3.45
N GLN A 265 26.04 9.70 4.49
CA GLN A 265 26.80 9.75 5.74
C GLN A 265 26.38 8.65 6.74
N LEU A 266 25.19 8.07 6.55
CA LEU A 266 24.68 6.99 7.39
C LEU A 266 25.44 5.68 7.18
N GLY A 267 25.76 5.01 8.28
CA GLY A 267 26.43 3.71 8.30
C GLY A 267 25.58 2.58 7.71
N ALA A 268 26.22 1.45 7.37
CA ALA A 268 25.52 0.29 6.81
C ALA A 268 24.45 -0.29 7.77
N LYS A 269 24.70 -0.25 9.08
CA LYS A 269 23.79 -0.77 10.11
C LYS A 269 22.48 0.04 10.21
N THR A 270 22.52 1.38 10.09
CA THR A 270 21.30 2.20 10.12
C THR A 270 20.47 2.00 8.86
N LYS A 271 21.12 1.81 7.70
CA LYS A 271 20.46 1.50 6.43
C LYS A 271 19.76 0.14 6.48
N SER A 272 20.39 -0.89 7.07
CA SER A 272 19.76 -2.19 7.26
C SER A 272 18.59 -2.12 8.26
N LEU A 273 18.74 -1.42 9.39
CA LEU A 273 17.65 -1.19 10.36
C LEU A 273 16.40 -0.54 9.72
N VAL A 274 16.57 0.46 8.85
CA VAL A 274 15.44 1.09 8.13
C VAL A 274 14.76 0.10 7.19
N GLN A 275 15.54 -0.73 6.48
CA GLN A 275 14.99 -1.78 5.62
C GLN A 275 14.28 -2.86 6.44
N ASP A 276 14.81 -3.24 7.60
CA ASP A 276 14.22 -4.22 8.50
C ASP A 276 12.90 -3.71 9.10
N LEU A 277 12.83 -2.44 9.53
CA LEU A 277 11.58 -1.83 9.98
C LEU A 277 10.50 -1.86 8.88
N LYS A 278 10.89 -1.62 7.61
CA LYS A 278 9.98 -1.72 6.48
C LYS A 278 9.48 -3.17 6.28
N ILE A 279 10.36 -4.16 6.40
CA ILE A 279 10.01 -5.59 6.30
C ILE A 279 9.06 -5.98 7.44
N LEU A 280 9.39 -5.64 8.69
CA LEU A 280 8.59 -5.95 9.87
C LEU A 280 7.20 -5.33 9.81
N ARG A 281 7.08 -4.08 9.37
CA ARG A 281 5.77 -3.45 9.17
C ARG A 281 4.96 -4.14 8.08
N THR A 282 5.61 -4.52 6.98
CA THR A 282 4.95 -5.27 5.89
C THR A 282 4.51 -6.65 6.38
N LEU A 283 5.31 -7.32 7.21
CA LEU A 283 4.99 -8.60 7.83
C LEU A 283 3.77 -8.49 8.76
N LEU A 284 3.68 -7.41 9.55
CA LEU A 284 2.52 -7.13 10.40
C LEU A 284 1.24 -6.98 9.56
N GLN A 285 1.30 -6.28 8.42
CA GLN A 285 0.17 -6.17 7.51
C GLN A 285 -0.21 -7.55 6.93
N TYR A 286 0.78 -8.32 6.48
CA TYR A 286 0.58 -9.64 5.89
C TYR A 286 0.01 -10.67 6.87
N LEU A 287 0.29 -10.58 8.17
CA LEU A 287 -0.32 -11.42 9.18
C LEU A 287 -1.86 -11.35 9.13
N SER A 288 -2.41 -10.17 8.82
CA SER A 288 -3.86 -9.91 8.80
C SER A 288 -4.55 -10.10 7.46
N GLN A 289 -3.79 -10.04 6.35
CA GLN A 289 -4.30 -10.12 4.98
C GLN A 289 -4.11 -11.52 4.36
N TYR A 290 -3.01 -12.20 4.68
CA TYR A 290 -2.67 -13.49 4.09
C TYR A 290 -3.15 -14.68 4.94
N ASP A 291 -3.25 -15.81 4.25
CA ASP A 291 -3.52 -17.12 4.83
C ASP A 291 -2.31 -17.66 5.63
N CYS A 292 -2.58 -18.60 6.54
CA CYS A 292 -1.57 -19.21 7.41
C CYS A 292 -0.43 -19.89 6.63
N VAL A 293 -0.74 -20.54 5.52
CA VAL A 293 0.23 -21.28 4.68
C VAL A 293 1.19 -20.33 3.96
N THR A 294 0.66 -19.31 3.28
CA THR A 294 1.53 -18.36 2.56
C THR A 294 2.32 -17.47 3.51
N PHE A 295 1.77 -17.13 4.68
CA PHE A 295 2.49 -16.42 5.73
C PHE A 295 3.67 -17.25 6.27
N LEU A 296 3.47 -18.55 6.54
CA LEU A 296 4.54 -19.43 6.98
C LEU A 296 5.63 -19.56 5.91
N ASN A 297 5.26 -19.77 4.64
CA ASN A 297 6.23 -19.84 3.55
C ASN A 297 7.06 -18.55 3.43
N LEU A 298 6.42 -17.38 3.59
CA LEU A 298 7.13 -16.10 3.61
C LEU A 298 8.15 -16.03 4.75
N LEU A 299 7.75 -16.42 5.97
CA LEU A 299 8.63 -16.46 7.13
C LEU A 299 9.82 -17.43 6.92
N GLU A 300 9.57 -18.62 6.41
CA GLU A 300 10.63 -19.62 6.16
C GLU A 300 11.57 -19.19 5.03
N SER A 301 11.05 -18.54 3.99
CA SER A 301 11.84 -17.92 2.93
C SER A 301 12.75 -16.82 3.47
N MET A 302 12.24 -15.94 4.35
CA MET A 302 13.07 -14.92 5.02
C MET A 302 14.19 -15.56 5.84
N LYS A 303 13.90 -16.63 6.59
CA LYS A 303 14.92 -17.38 7.34
C LYS A 303 15.95 -18.06 6.44
N ALA A 304 15.57 -18.53 5.26
CA ALA A 304 16.49 -19.11 4.30
C ALA A 304 17.41 -18.04 3.67
N SER A 305 16.86 -16.85 3.40
CA SER A 305 17.61 -15.74 2.80
C SER A 305 18.74 -15.21 3.70
N GLU A 306 18.56 -15.23 5.03
CA GLU A 306 19.61 -14.80 5.97
C GLU A 306 20.85 -15.68 5.95
N LYS A 307 20.68 -16.99 5.73
CA LYS A 307 21.83 -17.91 5.66
C LYS A 307 22.74 -17.61 4.47
N ALA A 308 22.23 -16.90 3.46
CA ALA A 308 22.98 -16.46 2.29
C ALA A 308 23.53 -15.03 2.43
N PHE A 309 22.95 -14.19 3.30
CA PHE A 309 23.33 -12.79 3.48
C PHE A 309 23.58 -12.46 4.97
N GLY A 310 24.85 -12.49 5.38
CA GLY A 310 25.29 -12.08 6.73
C GLY A 310 25.22 -10.58 7.02
N GLN A 311 24.30 -9.83 6.38
CA GLN A 311 24.17 -8.36 6.50
C GLN A 311 22.86 -7.90 7.16
N ASN A 312 22.02 -8.81 7.65
CA ASN A 312 20.79 -8.43 8.33
C ASN A 312 21.08 -7.92 9.74
N SER A 313 20.23 -7.02 10.25
CA SER A 313 20.45 -6.36 11.56
C SER A 313 20.36 -7.32 12.77
N GLY A 314 20.12 -8.62 12.54
CA GLY A 314 20.17 -9.67 13.55
C GLY A 314 18.87 -9.85 14.33
N TRP A 315 17.78 -9.21 13.90
CA TRP A 315 16.49 -9.32 14.58
C TRP A 315 15.90 -10.73 14.56
N LEU A 316 16.29 -11.58 13.58
CA LEU A 316 15.95 -13.01 13.61
C LEU A 316 16.63 -13.80 14.73
N PHE A 317 17.60 -13.24 15.45
CA PHE A 317 18.22 -13.89 16.60
C PHE A 317 17.58 -13.52 17.95
N LEU A 318 16.61 -12.60 17.95
CA LEU A 318 15.86 -12.26 19.17
C LEU A 318 14.98 -13.43 19.61
N ASP A 319 14.81 -13.62 20.92
CA ASP A 319 13.92 -14.65 21.44
C ASP A 319 12.46 -14.45 20.97
N SER A 320 12.03 -13.20 20.82
CA SER A 320 10.73 -12.85 20.20
C SER A 320 10.58 -13.38 18.77
N SER A 321 11.67 -13.45 18.00
CA SER A 321 11.65 -14.02 16.65
C SER A 321 11.40 -15.53 16.72
N THR A 322 12.01 -16.21 17.69
CA THR A 322 11.87 -17.67 17.85
C THR A 322 10.43 -18.02 18.23
N SER A 323 9.84 -17.23 19.14
CA SER A 323 8.42 -17.32 19.50
C SER A 323 7.53 -17.13 18.27
N MET A 324 7.79 -16.10 17.44
CA MET A 324 7.08 -15.89 16.18
C MET A 324 7.11 -17.12 15.26
N PHE A 325 8.28 -17.75 15.05
CA PHE A 325 8.38 -18.95 14.20
C PHE A 325 7.66 -20.17 14.79
N VAL A 326 7.69 -20.35 16.11
CA VAL A 326 6.99 -21.44 16.79
C VAL A 326 5.48 -21.28 16.62
N HIS A 327 4.96 -20.09 16.88
CA HIS A 327 3.53 -19.81 16.71
C HIS A 327 3.10 -19.87 15.25
N ALA A 328 3.90 -19.37 14.31
CA ALA A 328 3.60 -19.48 12.88
C ALA A 328 3.53 -20.93 12.38
N ARG A 329 4.40 -21.81 12.90
CA ARG A 329 4.37 -23.24 12.59
C ARG A 329 3.16 -23.94 13.20
N ALA A 330 2.80 -23.59 14.43
CA ALA A 330 1.63 -24.13 15.13
C ALA A 330 0.30 -23.86 14.38
N ARG A 331 0.25 -22.82 13.53
CA ARG A 331 -0.92 -22.49 12.68
C ARG A 331 -1.12 -23.40 11.46
N VAL A 332 -0.11 -24.22 11.12
CA VAL A 332 -0.13 -25.09 9.92
C VAL A 332 0.09 -26.55 10.31
N TYR A 333 0.99 -26.80 11.27
CA TYR A 333 1.37 -28.13 11.72
C TYR A 333 1.35 -28.21 13.24
N HIS A 334 0.72 -29.25 13.77
CA HIS A 334 0.96 -29.66 15.14
C HIS A 334 2.25 -30.49 15.19
N VAL A 335 3.24 -30.00 15.96
CA VAL A 335 4.39 -30.82 16.35
C VAL A 335 3.98 -31.52 17.64
N PRO A 336 3.79 -32.85 17.66
CA PRO A 336 3.42 -33.54 18.89
C PRO A 336 4.52 -33.32 19.93
N ASP A 337 4.14 -32.79 21.09
CA ASP A 337 5.06 -32.58 22.20
C ASP A 337 5.62 -33.93 22.67
N SER A 338 6.92 -34.11 22.49
CA SER A 338 7.73 -35.25 22.97
C SER A 338 7.67 -35.49 24.50
N LYS A 339 6.88 -34.72 25.25
CA LYS A 339 6.75 -34.80 26.70
C LYS A 339 5.63 -35.74 27.18
N ALA A 340 4.69 -36.16 26.33
CA ALA A 340 3.65 -37.12 26.70
C ALA A 340 4.09 -38.61 26.57
N ILE A 341 5.24 -38.90 25.94
CA ILE A 341 5.70 -40.28 25.64
C ILE A 341 6.54 -40.89 26.79
N LYS A 342 6.78 -40.19 27.90
CA LYS A 342 7.66 -40.67 28.99
C LYS A 342 7.00 -41.57 30.05
N LYS A 343 5.84 -42.19 29.78
CA LYS A 343 5.20 -43.17 30.71
C LYS A 343 4.93 -44.57 30.15
N SER A 344 5.70 -45.02 29.17
CA SER A 344 5.78 -46.47 28.85
C SER A 344 7.15 -46.85 28.27
N LYS A 345 8.05 -47.32 29.13
CA LYS A 345 9.19 -48.20 28.76
C LYS A 345 8.60 -49.52 28.20
N GLN A 346 9.19 -50.33 27.32
CA GLN A 346 10.56 -50.54 26.83
C GLN A 346 10.44 -51.59 25.69
N SER A 347 10.99 -51.36 24.50
CA SER A 347 11.54 -52.42 23.63
C SER A 347 12.23 -51.81 22.42
N ASP A 348 13.45 -52.26 22.17
CA ASP A 348 14.39 -51.83 21.14
C ASP A 348 13.84 -51.87 19.71
N SER A 349 13.92 -50.74 19.00
CA SER A 349 14.36 -50.66 17.59
C SER A 349 14.53 -49.20 17.19
N ASN A 350 15.73 -48.84 16.75
CA ASN A 350 16.07 -47.53 16.20
C ASN A 350 15.37 -47.32 14.84
N GLU A 351 14.11 -46.88 14.87
CA GLU A 351 13.49 -46.18 13.75
C GLU A 351 13.36 -44.70 14.12
N LYS A 352 14.04 -43.85 13.36
CA LYS A 352 13.83 -42.40 13.40
C LYS A 352 12.37 -42.13 13.03
N GLN A 353 11.54 -41.89 14.04
CA GLN A 353 10.22 -41.32 13.90
C GLN A 353 10.36 -39.92 13.30
N ASP A 354 10.31 -39.81 11.97
CA ASP A 354 9.80 -38.59 11.34
C ASP A 354 8.31 -38.55 11.71
N GLY A 355 8.00 -37.89 12.82
CA GLY A 355 6.63 -37.73 13.29
C GLY A 355 5.80 -37.09 12.17
N LYS A 356 4.76 -37.79 11.73
CA LYS A 356 3.75 -37.22 10.84
C LYS A 356 3.22 -35.96 11.52
N LYS A 357 3.61 -34.80 11.01
CA LYS A 357 3.07 -33.52 11.44
C LYS A 357 1.58 -33.53 11.13
N GLU A 358 0.72 -33.45 12.14
CA GLU A 358 -0.71 -33.35 11.90
C GLU A 358 -0.99 -31.95 11.34
N LEU A 359 -1.70 -31.90 10.21
CA LEU A 359 -2.06 -30.65 9.56
C LEU A 359 -3.23 -30.03 10.32
N VAL A 360 -2.95 -28.93 11.03
CA VAL A 360 -3.96 -28.08 11.63
C VAL A 360 -3.90 -26.78 10.86
N LEU A 361 -4.74 -26.65 9.83
CA LEU A 361 -4.84 -25.44 9.03
C LEU A 361 -5.81 -24.51 9.75
N GLU A 362 -5.27 -23.51 10.43
CA GLU A 362 -6.10 -22.51 11.10
C GLU A 362 -6.82 -21.63 10.07
N ASN A 363 -8.15 -21.56 10.19
CA ASN A 363 -8.97 -20.66 9.39
C ASN A 363 -8.84 -19.21 9.89
N ASN A 364 -8.85 -18.24 8.97
CA ASN A 364 -8.85 -16.83 9.34
C ASN A 364 -10.24 -16.46 9.91
N PRO A 365 -10.33 -15.88 11.13
CA PRO A 365 -11.61 -15.47 11.72
C PRO A 365 -12.44 -14.53 10.83
N LYS A 366 -11.79 -13.74 9.96
CA LYS A 366 -12.50 -12.85 9.02
C LYS A 366 -13.32 -13.61 7.98
N TRP A 367 -12.88 -14.80 7.57
CA TRP A 367 -13.61 -15.60 6.59
C TRP A 367 -14.89 -16.18 7.20
N GLU A 368 -14.81 -16.64 8.44
CA GLU A 368 -15.97 -17.12 9.19
C GLU A 368 -17.02 -16.02 9.36
N ALA A 369 -16.61 -14.84 9.87
CA ALA A 369 -17.49 -13.69 10.00
C ALA A 369 -18.10 -13.24 8.66
N LEU A 370 -17.31 -13.23 7.57
CA LEU A 370 -17.82 -12.91 6.24
C LEU A 370 -18.90 -13.92 5.79
N SER A 371 -18.70 -15.21 6.06
CA SER A 371 -19.66 -16.24 5.70
C SER A 371 -20.97 -16.14 6.48
N GLU A 372 -20.91 -15.69 7.74
CA GLU A 372 -22.08 -15.42 8.57
C GLU A 372 -22.90 -14.26 8.01
N VAL A 373 -22.24 -13.11 7.74
CA VAL A 373 -22.90 -11.92 7.16
C VAL A 373 -23.52 -12.21 5.80
N LEU A 374 -22.83 -12.98 4.94
CA LEU A 374 -23.38 -13.33 3.63
C LEU A 374 -24.62 -14.22 3.74
N LYS A 375 -24.67 -15.14 4.72
CA LYS A 375 -25.86 -15.96 4.98
C LYS A 375 -27.00 -15.14 5.55
N GLU A 376 -26.71 -14.18 6.42
CA GLU A 376 -27.69 -13.24 6.96
C GLU A 376 -28.30 -12.40 5.85
N ILE A 377 -27.48 -11.78 4.99
CA ILE A 377 -27.94 -11.02 3.83
C ILE A 377 -28.75 -11.90 2.86
N GLU A 378 -28.35 -13.16 2.65
CA GLU A 378 -29.12 -14.10 1.84
C GLU A 378 -30.51 -14.37 2.43
N GLN A 379 -30.61 -14.54 3.76
CA GLN A 379 -31.89 -14.71 4.45
C GLN A 379 -32.76 -13.46 4.40
N GLU A 380 -32.18 -12.28 4.59
CA GLU A 380 -32.90 -11.00 4.46
C GLU A 380 -33.46 -10.80 3.05
N ASN A 381 -32.67 -11.13 2.02
CA ASN A 381 -33.14 -11.06 0.64
C ASN A 381 -34.28 -12.04 0.36
N LYS A 382 -34.22 -13.28 0.86
CA LYS A 382 -35.30 -14.27 0.74
C LYS A 382 -36.58 -13.82 1.44
N ASN A 383 -36.45 -13.20 2.61
CA ASN A 383 -37.59 -12.70 3.38
C ASN A 383 -38.19 -11.42 2.74
N SER A 384 -37.40 -10.67 1.98
CA SER A 384 -37.78 -9.38 1.37
C SER A 384 -38.33 -9.49 -0.07
N GLU A 385 -38.51 -10.72 -0.60
CA GLU A 385 -38.98 -11.01 -1.97
C GLU A 385 -40.30 -10.30 -2.35
N ALA A 386 -41.06 -9.78 -1.38
CA ALA A 386 -42.34 -9.11 -1.61
C ALA A 386 -42.26 -7.62 -2.03
N LEU A 387 -41.18 -6.88 -1.75
CA LEU A 387 -41.15 -5.40 -1.95
C LEU A 387 -39.79 -4.79 -2.35
N GLY A 388 -38.66 -5.44 -2.08
CA GLY A 388 -37.33 -4.97 -2.48
C GLY A 388 -36.75 -5.89 -3.54
N GLY A 389 -36.46 -5.38 -4.74
CA GLY A 389 -35.88 -6.18 -5.83
C GLY A 389 -34.55 -6.87 -5.46
N PRO A 390 -33.91 -7.63 -6.40
CA PRO A 390 -32.72 -8.42 -6.08
C PRO A 390 -31.60 -7.51 -5.54
N GLY A 391 -31.29 -7.64 -4.26
CA GLY A 391 -30.21 -6.94 -3.60
C GLY A 391 -28.86 -7.27 -4.26
N ARG A 392 -28.02 -6.26 -4.48
CA ARG A 392 -26.66 -6.45 -5.00
C ARG A 392 -25.66 -6.18 -3.90
N VAL A 393 -24.72 -7.09 -3.71
CA VAL A 393 -23.62 -6.97 -2.75
C VAL A 393 -22.33 -6.73 -3.50
N LEU A 394 -21.61 -5.66 -3.13
CA LEU A 394 -20.27 -5.37 -3.62
C LEU A 394 -19.26 -5.51 -2.48
N ILE A 395 -18.47 -6.58 -2.51
CA ILE A 395 -17.40 -6.82 -1.53
C ILE A 395 -16.13 -6.16 -2.05
N CYS A 396 -15.56 -5.26 -1.25
CA CYS A 396 -14.30 -4.58 -1.57
C CYS A 396 -13.15 -5.15 -0.71
N ALA A 397 -11.99 -5.36 -1.31
CA ALA A 397 -10.76 -5.72 -0.61
C ALA A 397 -9.60 -4.82 -1.06
N SER A 398 -8.48 -4.85 -0.33
CA SER A 398 -7.36 -3.92 -0.56
C SER A 398 -6.54 -4.24 -1.80
N ASP A 399 -6.38 -5.53 -2.13
CA ASP A 399 -5.43 -5.99 -3.14
C ASP A 399 -6.07 -7.07 -4.04
N ASP A 400 -5.73 -7.09 -5.33
CA ASP A 400 -6.28 -8.06 -6.30
C ASP A 400 -6.05 -9.52 -5.89
N ARG A 401 -4.92 -9.79 -5.23
CA ARG A 401 -4.62 -11.11 -4.66
C ARG A 401 -5.63 -11.50 -3.59
N THR A 402 -5.99 -10.57 -2.70
CA THR A 402 -7.00 -10.82 -1.66
C THR A 402 -8.38 -11.01 -2.29
N CYS A 403 -8.73 -10.25 -3.33
CA CYS A 403 -9.96 -10.46 -4.12
C CYS A 403 -10.00 -11.87 -4.73
N ALA A 404 -8.90 -12.33 -5.33
CA ALA A 404 -8.81 -13.68 -5.90
C ALA A 404 -8.96 -14.77 -4.82
N GLN A 405 -8.30 -14.59 -3.67
CA GLN A 405 -8.43 -15.51 -2.53
C GLN A 405 -9.86 -15.57 -1.98
N LEU A 406 -10.52 -14.42 -1.81
CA LEU A 406 -11.91 -14.35 -1.36
C LEU A 406 -12.86 -14.99 -2.37
N ARG A 407 -12.63 -14.79 -3.67
CA ARG A 407 -13.42 -15.44 -4.73
C ARG A 407 -13.30 -16.96 -4.67
N GLU A 408 -12.10 -17.50 -4.48
CA GLU A 408 -11.89 -18.93 -4.34
C GLU A 408 -12.47 -19.48 -3.03
N TYR A 409 -12.35 -18.73 -1.93
CA TYR A 409 -12.96 -19.07 -0.64
C TYR A 409 -14.47 -19.22 -0.75
N ILE A 410 -15.16 -18.26 -1.39
CA ILE A 410 -16.62 -18.30 -1.57
C ILE A 410 -17.03 -19.45 -2.51
N ALA A 411 -16.22 -19.79 -3.51
CA ALA A 411 -16.56 -20.83 -4.48
C ALA A 411 -16.33 -22.28 -3.98
N VAL A 412 -15.29 -22.52 -3.19
CA VAL A 412 -14.82 -23.88 -2.84
C VAL A 412 -14.84 -24.16 -1.34
N GLY A 413 -14.82 -23.13 -0.49
CA GLY A 413 -14.75 -23.24 0.98
C GLY A 413 -13.33 -23.13 1.54
N ALA A 414 -13.22 -22.91 2.86
CA ALA A 414 -11.95 -22.67 3.57
C ALA A 414 -11.00 -23.87 3.51
N GLU A 415 -11.47 -25.07 3.88
CA GLU A 415 -10.62 -26.25 4.05
C GLU A 415 -9.96 -26.65 2.73
N ALA A 416 -10.76 -26.77 1.67
CA ALA A 416 -10.27 -27.10 0.34
C ALA A 416 -9.28 -26.06 -0.22
N LEU A 417 -9.49 -24.77 0.08
CA LEU A 417 -8.55 -23.72 -0.31
C LEU A 417 -7.20 -23.89 0.39
N LEU A 418 -7.21 -24.11 1.72
CA LEU A 418 -6.02 -24.24 2.53
C LEU A 418 -5.24 -25.53 2.20
N GLU A 419 -5.92 -26.66 1.99
CA GLU A 419 -5.29 -27.90 1.56
C GLU A 419 -4.62 -27.75 0.18
N ARG A 420 -5.30 -27.08 -0.75
CA ARG A 420 -4.75 -26.83 -2.09
C ARG A 420 -3.52 -25.92 -2.03
N LEU A 421 -3.54 -24.89 -1.18
CA LEU A 421 -2.40 -23.99 -0.96
C LEU A 421 -1.23 -24.75 -0.33
N TYR A 422 -1.52 -25.54 0.71
CA TYR A 422 -0.57 -26.40 1.38
C TYR A 422 0.15 -27.35 0.41
N ASN A 423 -0.62 -28.06 -0.41
CA ASN A 423 -0.09 -28.99 -1.40
C ASN A 423 0.76 -28.31 -2.48
N LYS A 424 0.43 -27.06 -2.83
CA LYS A 424 1.20 -26.26 -3.80
C LYS A 424 2.54 -25.78 -3.23
N THR A 425 2.57 -25.38 -1.96
CA THR A 425 3.77 -24.80 -1.31
C THR A 425 4.68 -25.88 -0.77
N PHE A 426 4.17 -26.80 0.06
CA PHE A 426 4.97 -27.79 0.78
C PHE A 426 4.92 -29.19 0.13
N GLY A 427 3.88 -29.49 -0.66
CA GLY A 427 3.76 -30.79 -1.35
C GLY A 427 4.83 -31.05 -2.42
N LYS A 428 5.53 -30.01 -2.90
CA LYS A 428 6.72 -30.17 -3.76
C LYS A 428 7.96 -30.56 -2.96
N ASP A 429 8.12 -30.04 -1.75
CA ASP A 429 9.25 -30.33 -0.86
C ASP A 429 9.13 -31.71 -0.22
N GLU A 430 7.91 -32.18 0.09
CA GLU A 430 7.70 -33.57 0.54
C GLU A 430 8.03 -34.57 -0.58
N LYS A 431 7.58 -34.32 -1.82
CA LYS A 431 7.94 -35.18 -2.97
C LYS A 431 9.44 -35.11 -3.29
N ALA A 432 10.07 -33.93 -3.18
CA ALA A 432 11.51 -33.77 -3.36
C ALA A 432 12.31 -34.48 -2.25
N SER A 433 11.87 -34.36 -0.99
CA SER A 433 12.44 -35.05 0.18
C SER A 433 12.27 -36.56 0.08
N GLU A 434 11.10 -37.06 -0.35
CA GLU A 434 10.86 -38.49 -0.62
C GLU A 434 11.76 -39.02 -1.75
N VAL A 435 11.95 -38.25 -2.82
CA VAL A 435 12.86 -38.62 -3.93
C VAL A 435 14.32 -38.61 -3.47
N TRP A 436 14.71 -37.65 -2.64
CA TRP A 436 16.05 -37.59 -2.04
C TRP A 436 16.30 -38.75 -1.07
N MET A 437 15.31 -39.10 -0.24
CA MET A 437 15.35 -40.23 0.69
C MET A 437 15.35 -41.58 -0.06
N LYS A 438 14.60 -41.73 -1.15
CA LYS A 438 14.67 -42.89 -2.05
C LYS A 438 16.04 -43.01 -2.70
N ARG A 439 16.64 -41.91 -3.18
CA ARG A 439 18.02 -41.90 -3.71
C ARG A 439 19.05 -42.27 -2.63
N ARG A 440 18.91 -41.77 -1.41
CA ARG A 440 19.82 -42.07 -0.29
C ARG A 440 19.74 -43.53 0.14
N LYS A 441 18.52 -44.11 0.21
CA LYS A 441 18.29 -45.54 0.44
C LYS A 441 18.87 -46.42 -0.68
N ALA A 442 18.79 -45.98 -1.94
CA ALA A 442 19.37 -46.69 -3.07
C ALA A 442 20.91 -46.67 -3.08
N ILE A 443 21.53 -45.59 -2.57
CA ILE A 443 22.99 -45.48 -2.42
C ILE A 443 23.49 -46.37 -1.27
N THR A 444 22.79 -46.40 -0.14
CA THR A 444 23.13 -47.29 0.99
C THR A 444 22.92 -48.77 0.66
N ALA A 445 21.89 -49.12 -0.14
CA ALA A 445 21.65 -50.49 -0.59
C ALA A 445 22.70 -50.97 -1.62
N LYS A 446 23.26 -50.07 -2.44
CA LYS A 446 24.39 -50.40 -3.35
C LYS A 446 25.74 -50.51 -2.64
N GLY A 447 25.90 -49.90 -1.46
CA GLY A 447 27.12 -49.98 -0.66
C GLY A 447 27.27 -51.30 0.12
N SER A 448 26.18 -51.96 0.51
CA SER A 448 26.25 -53.20 1.31
C SER A 448 26.38 -54.50 0.50
N ASN A 449 26.35 -54.42 -0.85
CA ASN A 449 26.41 -55.60 -1.74
C ASN A 449 27.76 -55.80 -2.44
N LYS A 450 28.80 -55.09 -1.98
CA LYS A 450 30.19 -55.22 -2.47
C LYS A 450 31.16 -55.54 -1.32
N SER A 451 30.87 -56.56 -0.53
CA SER A 451 31.87 -57.19 0.35
C SER A 451 31.62 -58.68 0.51
N MET A 452 31.96 -59.47 -0.52
CA MET A 452 32.46 -60.85 -0.40
C MET A 452 32.51 -61.49 -1.79
N LYS A 453 33.72 -61.58 -2.36
CA LYS A 453 34.27 -62.70 -3.16
C LYS A 453 35.43 -62.21 -4.03
N THR A 454 36.64 -62.38 -3.53
CA THR A 454 37.82 -62.66 -4.37
C THR A 454 38.77 -63.54 -3.58
N SER A 455 38.79 -64.82 -3.95
CA SER A 455 39.72 -65.85 -3.55
C SER A 455 41.13 -65.57 -4.07
N LEU A 456 42.13 -65.77 -3.22
CA LEU A 456 43.56 -65.76 -3.52
C LEU A 456 43.94 -66.77 -4.62
N PRO A 457 45.02 -66.49 -5.39
CA PRO A 457 46.01 -67.51 -5.67
C PRO A 457 47.40 -67.16 -5.14
N LYS A 458 48.17 -68.24 -4.95
CA LYS A 458 49.41 -68.37 -4.18
C LYS A 458 50.62 -67.68 -4.83
N LYS A 459 51.54 -67.27 -3.94
CA LYS A 459 52.95 -66.94 -4.19
C LYS A 459 53.65 -67.96 -5.13
N LYS A 460 54.47 -67.46 -6.06
CA LYS A 460 55.74 -68.09 -6.44
C LYS A 460 56.88 -67.10 -6.27
N LYS A 461 57.89 -67.54 -5.52
CA LYS A 461 59.20 -66.92 -5.33
C LYS A 461 60.00 -66.96 -6.64
N LYS A 462 60.55 -65.84 -7.07
CA LYS A 462 61.99 -65.52 -7.04
C LYS A 462 62.17 -64.06 -7.42
#